data_AF-A0AAV9NCQ2-F1
#
_entry.id   AF-A0AAV9NCQ2-F1
#
_cell.length_a   1.000
_cell.length_b   1.000
_cell.length_c   1.000
_cell.angle_alpha   90.00
_cell.angle_beta   90.00
_cell.angle_gamma   90.00
#
_symmetry.space_group_name_H-M   'P 1'
#
loop_
_entity.id
_entity.type
_entity.pdbx_description
1 polymer ?
#
loop_
_entity_poly.entity_id
_entity_poly.type
_entity_poly.pdbx_seq_one_letter_code
_entity_poly.pdbx_strand_id
1 'polypeptide(L)'
;MASDLSAPPVPYTRLKEITESACETALSGVTSYSHADTETWNTTIINNILGALVSETTQSSSSGSTPAQPQFKYVVNSTIIQHAGSTGPTTPGEDSSKKISGRRGMHAASGAYWNNEKDGMWSFKYPGADSKGLDVVVGVIWVWVG
;
A
#
# COMPACT_ATOMS: atom_id res chain seq x y z
N MET A 1 -20.70 -0.51 -5.46
CA MET A 1 -19.48 -0.50 -6.28
C MET A 1 -19.57 0.75 -7.13
N ALA A 2 -18.72 1.76 -6.93
CA ALA A 2 -18.82 2.99 -7.73
C ALA A 2 -18.56 2.66 -9.21
N SER A 3 -19.41 3.15 -10.10
CA SER A 3 -19.30 3.00 -11.57
C SER A 3 -18.22 3.93 -12.12
N ASP A 4 -17.51 3.47 -13.16
CA ASP A 4 -16.38 4.11 -13.85
C ASP A 4 -15.35 4.77 -12.93
N LEU A 5 -14.27 4.04 -12.63
CA LEU A 5 -13.19 4.54 -11.79
C LEU A 5 -12.50 5.72 -12.49
N SER A 6 -12.59 6.92 -11.89
CA SER A 6 -11.74 8.05 -12.25
C SER A 6 -10.29 7.60 -12.35
N ALA A 7 -9.53 8.17 -13.28
CA ALA A 7 -8.10 7.95 -13.31
C ALA A 7 -7.45 8.49 -12.02
N PRO A 8 -6.40 7.81 -11.49
CA PRO A 8 -5.63 8.32 -10.36
C PRO A 8 -4.89 9.62 -10.74
N PRO A 9 -4.54 10.46 -9.75
CA PRO A 9 -3.80 11.71 -9.96
C PRO A 9 -2.41 11.56 -10.59
N VAL A 10 -1.83 10.36 -10.50
CA VAL A 10 -0.63 9.94 -11.23
C VAL A 10 -0.97 8.69 -12.04
N PRO A 11 -0.30 8.40 -13.18
CA PRO A 11 -0.57 7.19 -13.96
C PRO A 11 -0.50 5.91 -13.11
N TYR A 12 -1.34 4.91 -13.41
CA TYR A 12 -1.37 3.65 -12.65
C TYR A 12 0.00 2.95 -12.56
N THR A 13 0.80 3.01 -13.63
CA THR A 13 2.19 2.50 -13.64
C THR A 13 3.04 3.20 -12.58
N ARG A 14 2.92 4.52 -12.49
CA ARG A 14 3.64 5.33 -11.51
C ARG A 14 3.14 5.08 -10.08
N LEU A 15 1.83 4.99 -9.88
CA LEU A 15 1.24 4.66 -8.58
C LEU A 15 1.74 3.29 -8.06
N LYS A 16 1.86 2.32 -8.96
CA LYS A 16 2.47 1.02 -8.69
C LYS A 16 3.92 1.15 -8.26
N GLU A 17 4.76 1.88 -9.02
CA GLU A 17 6.17 2.10 -8.67
C GLU A 17 6.35 2.76 -7.30
N ILE A 18 5.58 3.80 -7.01
CA ILE A 18 5.59 4.48 -5.70
C ILE A 18 5.28 3.48 -4.57
N THR A 19 4.25 2.66 -4.78
CA THR A 19 3.79 1.69 -3.78
C THR A 19 4.80 0.54 -3.59
N GLU A 20 5.37 0.03 -4.68
CA GLU A 20 6.41 -1.01 -4.64
C GLU A 20 7.67 -0.50 -3.93
N SER A 21 8.13 0.71 -4.27
CA SER A 21 9.29 1.33 -3.63
C SER A 21 9.07 1.57 -2.14
N ALA A 22 7.88 2.01 -1.74
CA ALA A 22 7.53 2.20 -0.33
C ALA A 22 7.53 0.87 0.45
N CYS A 23 6.97 -0.19 -0.12
CA CYS A 23 6.96 -1.53 0.49
C CYS A 23 8.37 -2.13 0.58
N GLU A 24 9.18 -1.99 -0.47
CA GLU A 24 10.57 -2.46 -0.49
C GLU A 24 11.42 -1.72 0.55
N THR A 25 11.27 -0.41 0.65
CA THR A 25 11.97 0.41 1.65
C THR A 25 11.62 -0.05 3.07
N ALA A 26 10.33 -0.22 3.36
CA ALA A 26 9.86 -0.62 4.69
C ALA A 26 10.28 -2.04 5.09
N LEU A 27 10.39 -2.95 4.12
CA LEU A 27 10.74 -4.36 4.33
C LEU A 27 12.19 -4.69 3.97
N SER A 28 13.04 -3.67 3.80
CA SER A 28 14.45 -3.86 3.50
C SER A 28 15.14 -4.62 4.64
N GLY A 29 15.82 -5.72 4.31
CA GLY A 29 16.48 -6.60 5.28
C GLY A 29 15.53 -7.50 6.09
N VAL A 30 14.21 -7.38 5.93
CA VAL A 30 13.25 -8.24 6.63
C VAL A 30 13.25 -9.64 6.02
N THR A 31 13.45 -10.65 6.85
CA THR A 31 13.49 -12.07 6.42
C THR A 31 12.27 -12.86 6.87
N SER A 32 11.55 -12.38 7.89
CA SER A 32 10.35 -13.03 8.40
C SER A 32 9.40 -12.00 9.03
N TYR A 33 8.13 -12.38 9.16
CA TYR A 33 7.14 -11.57 9.87
C TYR A 33 7.53 -11.38 11.34
N SER A 34 7.44 -10.14 11.80
CA SER A 34 7.61 -9.75 13.20
C SER A 34 6.43 -8.88 13.61
N HIS A 35 5.66 -9.31 14.61
CA HIS A 35 4.49 -8.56 15.04
C HIS A 35 4.86 -7.18 15.59
N ALA A 36 5.95 -7.10 16.37
CA ALA A 36 6.43 -5.87 16.99
C ALA A 36 6.84 -4.80 15.98
N ASP A 37 7.29 -5.20 14.78
CA ASP A 37 7.79 -4.28 13.77
C ASP A 37 6.69 -3.81 12.79
N THR A 38 5.50 -4.44 12.81
CA THR A 38 4.43 -4.14 11.85
C THR A 38 3.93 -2.71 11.91
N GLU A 39 3.93 -2.08 13.09
CA GLU A 39 3.59 -0.67 13.24
C GLU A 39 4.57 0.23 12.47
N THR A 40 5.88 -0.02 12.66
CA THR A 40 6.96 0.71 11.97
C THR A 40 6.90 0.49 10.45
N TRP A 41 6.66 -0.74 10.01
CA TRP A 41 6.55 -1.06 8.58
C TRP A 41 5.35 -0.36 7.94
N ASN A 42 4.16 -0.47 8.53
CA ASN A 42 2.96 0.22 8.01
C ASN A 42 3.14 1.73 7.99
N THR A 43 3.70 2.31 9.05
CA THR A 43 3.95 3.76 9.15
C THR A 43 4.91 4.22 8.06
N THR A 44 5.99 3.48 7.83
CA THR A 44 6.96 3.77 6.75
C THR A 44 6.29 3.70 5.37
N ILE A 45 5.50 2.66 5.10
CA ILE A 45 4.78 2.50 3.83
C ILE A 45 3.83 3.68 3.59
N ILE A 46 2.99 3.99 4.58
CA ILE A 46 1.98 5.05 4.50
C ILE A 46 2.65 6.41 4.25
N ASN A 47 3.67 6.76 5.03
CA ASN A 47 4.34 8.05 4.92
C ASN A 47 5.07 8.21 3.59
N ASN A 48 5.74 7.16 3.09
CA ASN A 48 6.44 7.22 1.81
C ASN A 48 5.48 7.41 0.62
N ILE A 49 4.35 6.69 0.62
CA ILE A 49 3.33 6.84 -0.43
C ILE A 49 2.71 8.23 -0.39
N LEU A 50 2.30 8.71 0.80
CA LEU A 50 1.73 10.05 0.96
C LEU A 50 2.71 11.14 0.51
N GLY A 51 3.97 11.05 0.91
CA GLY A 51 5.02 12.00 0.54
C GLY A 51 5.22 12.07 -0.98
N ALA A 52 5.31 10.90 -1.64
CA ALA A 52 5.46 10.84 -3.09
C ALA A 52 4.24 11.41 -3.84
N LEU A 53 3.03 11.01 -3.44
CA LEU A 53 1.79 11.50 -4.06
C LEU A 53 1.65 13.01 -3.93
N VAL A 54 1.87 13.57 -2.74
CA VAL A 54 1.80 15.02 -2.51
C VAL A 54 2.86 15.73 -3.33
N SER A 55 4.10 15.22 -3.36
CA SER A 55 5.19 15.84 -4.12
C SER A 55 4.94 15.86 -5.62
N GLU A 56 4.38 14.79 -6.20
CA GLU A 56 4.17 14.68 -7.66
C GLU A 56 2.91 15.40 -8.14
N THR A 57 1.94 15.65 -7.25
CA THR A 57 0.62 16.19 -7.62
C THR A 57 0.36 17.61 -7.14
N THR A 58 1.26 18.17 -6.32
CA THR A 58 1.22 19.60 -5.97
C THR A 58 1.80 20.41 -7.13
N GLN A 59 0.96 21.17 -7.84
CA GLN A 59 1.42 22.03 -8.93
C GLN A 59 2.27 23.20 -8.42
N SER A 60 3.42 23.46 -9.05
CA SER A 60 4.10 24.74 -8.93
C SER A 60 3.30 25.82 -9.68
N SER A 61 2.84 26.86 -9.00
CA SER A 61 2.06 27.94 -9.62
C SER A 61 2.78 28.54 -10.83
N SER A 62 2.11 28.57 -11.99
CA SER A 62 2.60 29.19 -13.23
C SER A 62 2.43 30.72 -13.26
N SER A 63 1.93 31.33 -12.18
CA SER A 63 1.83 32.77 -12.03
C SER A 63 2.09 33.14 -10.56
N GLY A 64 3.15 33.92 -10.32
CA GLY A 64 3.78 34.12 -9.01
C GLY A 64 2.98 34.91 -7.96
N SER A 65 1.68 34.67 -7.79
CA SER A 65 0.84 35.37 -6.81
C SER A 65 -0.05 34.49 -5.92
N THR A 66 -0.12 33.16 -6.13
CA THR A 66 -0.86 32.25 -5.23
C THR A 66 -0.02 31.05 -4.79
N PRO A 67 -0.05 30.67 -3.50
CA PRO A 67 0.59 29.44 -3.03
C PRO A 67 0.06 28.23 -3.80
N ALA A 68 0.96 27.32 -4.18
CA ALA A 68 0.61 26.00 -4.69
C ALA A 68 -0.33 25.29 -3.69
N GLN A 69 -1.59 25.07 -4.07
CA GLN A 69 -2.56 24.33 -3.24
C GLN A 69 -2.66 22.88 -3.74
N PRO A 70 -2.58 21.87 -2.86
CA PRO A 70 -2.81 20.48 -3.24
C PRO A 70 -4.21 20.30 -3.84
N GLN A 71 -4.29 19.68 -5.03
CA GLN A 71 -5.55 19.44 -5.75
C GLN A 71 -6.31 18.21 -5.22
N PHE A 72 -5.64 17.38 -4.42
CA PHE A 72 -6.18 16.13 -3.90
C PHE A 72 -5.87 15.97 -2.40
N LYS A 73 -6.82 15.39 -1.68
CA LYS A 73 -6.60 14.73 -0.38
C LYS A 73 -6.36 13.25 -0.63
N TYR A 74 -5.46 12.67 0.16
CA TYR A 74 -5.10 11.25 0.05
C TYR A 74 -5.40 10.51 1.35
N VAL A 75 -5.87 9.27 1.21
CA VAL A 75 -5.91 8.29 2.29
C VAL A 75 -5.14 7.06 1.83
N VAL A 76 -4.19 6.61 2.65
CA VAL A 76 -3.43 5.39 2.40
C VAL A 76 -3.68 4.42 3.55
N ASN A 77 -4.24 3.26 3.22
CA ASN A 77 -4.36 2.12 4.12
C ASN A 77 -3.26 1.11 3.78
N SER A 78 -2.52 0.66 4.78
CA SER A 78 -1.57 -0.45 4.63
C SER A 78 -1.93 -1.55 5.63
N THR A 79 -2.01 -2.78 5.14
CA THR A 79 -2.36 -3.98 5.93
C THR A 79 -1.31 -5.05 5.70
N ILE A 80 -0.65 -5.48 6.78
CA ILE A 80 0.33 -6.58 6.78
C ILE A 80 -0.34 -7.83 7.37
N ILE A 81 -0.33 -8.94 6.62
CA ILE A 81 -0.96 -10.20 7.02
C ILE A 81 0.10 -11.29 7.15
N GLN A 82 0.23 -11.89 8.33
CA GLN A 82 1.08 -13.06 8.52
C GLN A 82 0.48 -14.29 7.82
N HIS A 83 1.31 -15.08 7.12
CA HIS A 83 0.90 -16.39 6.62
C HIS A 83 0.67 -17.37 7.78
N ALA A 84 -0.39 -18.17 7.73
CA ALA A 84 -0.63 -19.23 8.71
C ALA A 84 0.42 -20.35 8.53
N GLY A 85 1.01 -20.79 9.63
CA GLY A 85 2.08 -21.82 9.63
C GLY A 85 3.50 -21.29 9.84
N SER A 86 3.69 -19.98 10.04
CA SER A 86 4.99 -19.40 10.42
C SER A 86 5.35 -19.64 11.91
N THR A 87 4.38 -20.05 12.73
CA THR A 87 4.56 -20.28 14.17
C THR A 87 4.61 -21.77 14.52
N GLY A 88 5.82 -22.34 14.52
CA GLY A 88 6.10 -23.64 15.13
C GLY A 88 7.61 -23.79 15.36
N PRO A 89 8.07 -24.25 16.53
CA PRO A 89 9.46 -24.64 16.69
C PRO A 89 9.76 -25.73 15.66
N THR A 90 10.83 -25.56 14.88
CA THR A 90 11.35 -26.62 14.02
C THR A 90 11.74 -27.81 14.88
N THR A 91 10.95 -28.89 14.82
CA THR A 91 11.35 -30.19 15.34
C THR A 91 12.63 -30.62 14.59
N PRO A 92 13.72 -31.00 15.26
CA PRO A 92 14.92 -31.47 14.58
C PRO A 92 14.59 -32.73 13.77
N GLY A 93 14.66 -32.64 12.43
CA GLY A 93 14.45 -33.77 11.52
C GLY A 93 13.30 -33.64 10.53
N GLU A 94 12.55 -32.54 10.53
CA GLU A 94 11.49 -32.30 9.53
C GLU A 94 12.05 -31.54 8.31
N ASP A 95 11.83 -32.09 7.12
CA ASP A 95 12.30 -31.57 5.84
C ASP A 95 11.85 -30.10 5.64
N SER A 96 12.81 -29.18 5.58
CA SER A 96 12.59 -27.73 5.36
C SER A 96 11.85 -27.39 4.05
N SER A 97 11.58 -28.38 3.21
CA SER A 97 10.97 -28.28 1.89
C SER A 97 9.44 -28.26 1.91
N LYS A 98 8.79 -28.41 3.09
CA LYS A 98 7.31 -28.50 3.17
C LYS A 98 6.67 -27.54 4.17
N LYS A 99 7.15 -26.29 4.29
CA LYS A 99 6.32 -25.22 4.88
C LYS A 99 5.28 -24.78 3.85
N ILE A 100 4.15 -25.48 3.81
CA ILE A 100 2.96 -24.99 3.12
C ILE A 100 2.50 -23.77 3.90
N SER A 101 2.83 -22.58 3.41
CA SER A 101 2.33 -21.30 3.92
C SER A 101 0.83 -21.24 3.66
N GLY A 102 0.03 -21.68 4.63
CA GLY A 102 -1.41 -21.55 4.55
C GLY A 102 -1.77 -20.07 4.56
N ARG A 103 -2.25 -19.50 3.46
CA ARG A 103 -2.78 -18.12 3.49
C ARG A 103 -4.16 -18.13 4.14
N ARG A 104 -4.42 -17.21 5.05
CA ARG A 104 -5.77 -16.98 5.57
C ARG A 104 -6.61 -16.36 4.46
N GLY A 105 -7.85 -16.82 4.30
CA GLY A 105 -8.81 -16.15 3.42
C GLY A 105 -9.15 -14.77 4.00
N MET A 106 -8.90 -13.70 3.23
CA MET A 106 -9.24 -12.34 3.60
C MET A 106 -9.91 -11.64 2.42
N HIS A 107 -11.08 -11.05 2.65
CA HIS A 107 -11.82 -10.27 1.68
C HIS A 107 -12.00 -8.86 2.21
N ALA A 108 -11.59 -7.86 1.42
CA ALA A 108 -11.76 -6.45 1.73
C ALA A 108 -12.51 -5.79 0.56
N ALA A 109 -13.49 -4.95 0.89
CA ALA A 109 -14.25 -4.17 -0.07
C ALA A 109 -14.51 -2.79 0.51
N SER A 110 -14.47 -1.77 -0.35
CA SER A 110 -14.71 -0.38 0.02
C SER A 110 -15.84 0.20 -0.84
N GLY A 111 -16.71 0.99 -0.22
CA GLY A 111 -17.76 1.76 -0.87
C GLY A 111 -17.61 3.24 -0.51
N ALA A 112 -18.07 4.12 -1.39
CA ALA A 112 -17.98 5.57 -1.18
C ALA A 112 -19.18 6.30 -1.78
N TYR A 113 -19.48 7.48 -1.22
CA TYR A 113 -20.37 8.48 -1.78
C TYR A 113 -19.52 9.72 -2.06
N TRP A 114 -19.20 9.96 -3.33
CA TRP A 114 -18.17 10.91 -3.75
C TRP A 114 -18.41 11.38 -5.18
N ASN A 115 -17.50 12.18 -5.75
CA ASN A 115 -17.52 12.54 -7.16
C ASN A 115 -16.93 11.43 -8.02
N ASN A 116 -17.77 10.68 -8.76
CA ASN A 116 -17.34 9.56 -9.60
C ASN A 116 -16.36 9.95 -10.73
N GLU A 117 -16.34 11.21 -11.15
CA GLU A 117 -15.47 11.68 -12.25
C GLU A 117 -14.07 12.08 -11.79
N LYS A 118 -13.87 12.27 -10.47
CA LYS A 118 -12.66 12.89 -9.91
C LYS A 118 -12.04 12.09 -8.76
N ASP A 119 -12.89 11.42 -8.01
CA ASP A 119 -12.51 10.66 -6.83
C ASP A 119 -12.40 9.18 -7.18
N GLY A 120 -11.55 8.47 -6.45
CA GLY A 120 -11.36 7.07 -6.73
C GLY A 120 -10.50 6.36 -5.71
N MET A 121 -10.38 5.05 -5.93
CA MET A 121 -9.57 4.18 -5.11
C MET A 121 -8.81 3.19 -5.97
N TRP A 122 -7.68 2.76 -5.45
CA TRP A 122 -6.87 1.71 -6.03
C TRP A 122 -6.35 0.80 -4.92
N SER A 123 -6.34 -0.51 -5.17
CA SER A 123 -5.85 -1.51 -4.23
C SER A 123 -4.74 -2.31 -4.87
N PHE A 124 -3.72 -2.62 -4.08
CA PHE A 124 -2.51 -3.28 -4.54
C PHE A 124 -2.01 -4.30 -3.53
N LYS A 125 -1.67 -5.50 -4.01
CA LYS A 125 -1.01 -6.53 -3.21
C LYS A 125 0.47 -6.57 -3.62
N TYR A 126 1.37 -6.27 -2.68
CA TYR A 126 2.80 -6.25 -2.95
C TYR A 126 3.35 -7.68 -3.10
N PRO A 127 3.96 -8.01 -4.26
CA PRO A 127 4.44 -9.37 -4.52
C PRO A 127 5.74 -9.71 -3.75
N GLY A 128 6.56 -8.72 -3.39
CA GLY A 128 7.88 -8.94 -2.79
C GLY A 128 7.87 -9.36 -1.31
N ALA A 129 6.70 -9.53 -0.70
CA ALA A 129 6.55 -9.93 0.69
C ALA A 129 6.40 -11.45 0.88
N ASP A 130 6.04 -12.20 -0.17
CA ASP A 130 5.65 -13.61 -0.05
C ASP A 130 6.74 -14.49 0.58
N SER A 131 7.99 -14.32 0.14
CA SER A 131 9.15 -15.05 0.66
C SER A 131 9.47 -14.73 2.13
N LYS A 132 8.90 -13.66 2.69
CA LYS A 132 9.05 -13.23 4.08
C LYS A 132 7.97 -13.80 4.99
N GLY A 133 7.08 -14.66 4.47
CA GLY A 133 5.99 -15.27 5.24
C GLY A 133 4.87 -14.29 5.61
N LEU A 134 4.72 -13.21 4.84
CA LEU A 134 3.69 -12.19 5.02
C LEU A 134 3.16 -11.68 3.68
N ASP A 135 1.95 -11.14 3.68
CA ASP A 135 1.38 -10.36 2.57
C ASP A 135 1.31 -8.89 3.00
N VAL A 136 1.48 -7.96 2.04
CA VAL A 136 1.18 -6.53 2.23
C VAL A 136 0.11 -6.12 1.22
N VAL A 137 -0.99 -5.57 1.71
CA VAL A 137 -2.06 -5.00 0.89
C VAL A 137 -2.14 -3.50 1.18
N VAL A 138 -2.10 -2.70 0.12
CA VAL A 138 -2.17 -1.24 0.18
C VAL A 138 -3.43 -0.77 -0.53
N GLY A 139 -4.21 0.08 0.11
CA GLY A 139 -5.31 0.82 -0.49
C GLY A 139 -4.98 2.32 -0.55
N VAL A 140 -5.15 2.92 -1.72
CA VAL A 140 -4.98 4.36 -1.93
C VAL A 140 -6.33 4.93 -2.35
N ILE A 141 -6.79 5.98 -1.67
CA ILE A 141 -7.97 6.77 -2.04
C ILE A 141 -7.49 8.19 -2.32
N TRP A 142 -8.02 8.78 -3.40
CA TRP A 142 -7.85 10.20 -3.69
C TRP A 142 -9.22 10.87 -3.73
N VAL A 143 -9.28 12.07 -3.17
CA VAL A 143 -10.46 12.94 -3.17
C VAL A 143 -10.04 14.28 -3.73
N TRP A 144 -10.62 14.68 -4.84
CA TRP A 144 -10.37 15.96 -5.49
C TRP A 144 -10.95 17.10 -4.66
N VAL A 145 -10.18 18.18 -4.50
CA VAL A 145 -10.56 19.34 -3.65
C VAL A 145 -10.31 20.71 -4.28
N GLY A 146 -9.79 20.77 -5.51
CA GLY A 146 -9.50 22.03 -6.20
C GLY A 146 -9.19 21.85 -7.67
#